data_AF-A0A356FEH2-F1
#
_entry.id   AF-A0A356FEH2-F1
#
_cell.length_a   1.000
_cell.length_b   1.000
_cell.length_c   1.000
_cell.angle_alpha   90.00
_cell.angle_beta   90.00
_cell.angle_gamma   90.00
#
_symmetry.space_group_name_H-M   'P 1'
#
loop_
_entity.id
_entity.type
_entity.pdbx_description
1 polymer ?
#
loop_
_entity_poly.entity_id
_entity_poly.type
_entity_poly.pdbx_seq_one_letter_code
_entity_poly.pdbx_strand_id
1 'polypeptide(L)'
;GFGKWGCGGRGSTGVPEELGFDVFVGYYDQVHAHSFYPPHLVRNSKEIPLEGNRGGRTGKTYSHYLIFDEAKKFIRDNAKKPFFCYLPITPP
;
A
#
# COMPACT_ATOMS: atom_id res chain seq x y z
N GLY A 1 4.53 6.54 0.20
CA GLY A 1 4.29 5.63 -0.94
C GLY A 1 2.96 4.94 -0.74
N PHE A 2 2.13 4.86 -1.78
CA PHE A 2 0.77 4.35 -1.65
C PHE A 2 0.42 3.52 -2.90
N GLY A 3 0.34 2.20 -2.79
CA GLY A 3 0.08 1.32 -3.95
C GLY A 3 1.03 0.15 -4.07
N LYS A 4 1.44 -0.19 -5.30
CA LYS A 4 2.35 -1.31 -5.57
C LYS A 4 3.81 -0.90 -5.45
N TRP A 5 4.61 -1.69 -4.73
CA TRP A 5 6.05 -1.52 -4.65
C TRP A 5 6.80 -2.36 -5.69
N GLY A 6 7.02 -3.65 -5.43
CA GLY A 6 7.66 -4.58 -6.37
C GLY A 6 9.20 -4.57 -6.37
N CYS A 7 9.86 -3.83 -5.46
CA CYS A 7 11.34 -3.79 -5.38
C CYS A 7 11.94 -4.48 -4.15
N GLY A 8 11.12 -5.18 -3.35
CA GLY A 8 11.58 -5.90 -2.17
C GLY A 8 10.43 -6.28 -1.23
N GLY A 9 10.56 -7.45 -0.59
CA GLY A 9 9.60 -7.97 0.37
C GLY A 9 10.03 -7.75 1.82
N ARG A 10 9.16 -8.06 2.78
CA ARG A 10 9.45 -7.94 4.21
C ARG A 10 10.72 -8.70 4.57
N GLY A 11 11.59 -8.09 5.38
CA GLY A 11 12.86 -8.69 5.79
C GLY A 11 13.99 -8.57 4.75
N SER A 12 13.75 -7.94 3.59
CA SER A 12 14.82 -7.56 2.67
C SER A 12 15.21 -6.09 2.85
N THR A 13 16.39 -5.72 2.34
CA THR A 13 16.85 -4.32 2.26
C THR A 13 16.11 -3.49 1.20
N GLY A 14 15.23 -4.13 0.42
CA GLY A 14 14.48 -3.50 -0.65
C GLY A 14 13.11 -2.97 -0.23
N VAL A 15 12.78 -2.97 1.07
CA VAL A 15 11.49 -2.43 1.55
C VAL A 15 11.48 -0.89 1.45
N PRO A 16 10.34 -0.27 1.14
CA PRO A 16 10.27 1.17 0.86
C PRO A 16 10.70 2.03 2.06
N GLU A 17 10.40 1.61 3.29
CA GLU A 17 10.79 2.33 4.51
C GLU A 17 12.31 2.36 4.76
N GLU A 18 13.07 1.43 4.18
CA GLU A 18 14.54 1.43 4.20
C GLU A 18 15.14 2.19 3.00
N LEU A 19 14.28 2.65 2.07
CA LEU A 19 14.66 3.36 0.84
C LEU A 19 14.10 4.78 0.81
N GLY A 20 13.94 5.40 1.99
CA GLY A 20 13.64 6.82 2.13
C GLY A 20 12.16 7.20 2.13
N PHE A 21 11.24 6.23 2.21
CA PHE A 21 9.83 6.52 2.44
C PHE A 21 9.50 6.56 3.93
N ASP A 22 9.06 7.72 4.43
CA ASP A 22 8.56 7.85 5.82
C ASP A 22 7.35 6.92 6.09
N VAL A 23 6.48 6.80 5.08
CA VAL A 23 5.30 5.94 5.12
C VAL A 23 5.13 5.25 3.78
N PHE A 24 4.87 3.95 3.83
CA PHE A 24 4.36 3.17 2.71
C PHE A 24 3.10 2.43 3.12
N VAL A 25 2.04 2.48 2.31
CA VAL A 25 0.84 1.64 2.46
C VAL A 25 0.49 0.98 1.12
N GLY A 26 0.46 -0.34 1.09
CA GLY A 26 0.04 -1.07 -0.11
C GLY A 26 0.63 -2.47 -0.21
N TYR A 27 1.06 -2.83 -1.41
CA TYR A 27 1.54 -4.18 -1.76
C TYR A 27 3.05 -4.17 -1.93
N TYR A 28 3.74 -5.14 -1.32
CA TYR A 28 5.18 -5.27 -1.50
C TYR A 28 5.53 -6.03 -2.79
N ASP A 29 4.72 -7.03 -3.17
CA ASP A 29 4.96 -7.87 -4.34
C ASP A 29 3.83 -7.85 -5.37
N GLN A 30 4.16 -8.29 -6.58
CA GLN A 30 3.27 -8.35 -7.74
C GLN A 30 2.12 -9.36 -7.59
N VAL A 31 2.30 -10.48 -6.89
CA VAL A 31 1.27 -11.51 -6.77
C VAL A 31 0.13 -10.99 -5.92
N HIS A 32 0.49 -10.37 -4.79
CA HIS A 32 -0.47 -9.77 -3.89
C HIS A 32 -1.22 -8.60 -4.54
N ALA A 33 -0.53 -7.82 -5.37
CA ALA A 33 -1.07 -6.67 -6.09
C ALA A 33 -2.06 -7.03 -7.22
N HIS A 34 -2.17 -8.31 -7.61
CA HIS A 34 -3.11 -8.77 -8.64
C HIS A 34 -4.52 -9.09 -8.09
N SER A 35 -4.74 -8.90 -6.78
CA SER A 35 -6.06 -9.03 -6.16
C SER A 35 -6.60 -7.67 -5.76
N PHE A 36 -7.87 -7.43 -6.09
CA PHE A 36 -8.65 -6.31 -5.57
C PHE A 36 -9.15 -6.53 -4.13
N TYR A 37 -9.08 -7.78 -3.66
CA TYR A 37 -9.53 -8.22 -2.34
C TYR A 37 -8.46 -9.08 -1.65
N PRO A 38 -7.24 -8.54 -1.48
CA PRO A 38 -6.17 -9.23 -0.77
C PRO A 38 -6.55 -9.44 0.70
N PRO A 39 -6.02 -10.47 1.38
CA PRO A 39 -6.27 -10.69 2.81
C PRO A 39 -5.70 -9.57 3.71
N HIS A 40 -4.68 -8.84 3.25
CA HIS A 40 -4.09 -7.72 3.98
C HIS A 40 -3.43 -6.71 3.03
N LEU A 41 -3.12 -5.51 3.54
CA LEU A 41 -2.09 -4.62 2.98
C LEU A 41 -0.91 -4.54 3.92
N VAL A 42 0.16 -3.86 3.53
CA VAL A 42 1.32 -3.61 4.39
C VAL A 42 1.46 -2.11 4.64
N ARG A 43 1.71 -1.74 5.89
CA ARG A 43 2.20 -0.42 6.32
C ARG A 43 3.54 -0.57 7.02
N ASN A 44 4.61 -0.10 6.39
CA ASN A 44 6.00 -0.18 6.90
C ASN A 44 6.29 -1.54 7.57
N SER A 45 6.26 -2.61 6.77
CA SER A 45 6.49 -4.00 7.20
C SER A 45 5.52 -4.57 8.23
N LYS A 46 4.40 -3.89 8.52
CA LYS A 46 3.31 -4.40 9.36
C LYS A 46 2.06 -4.66 8.52
N GLU A 47 1.42 -5.80 8.73
CA GLU A 47 0.20 -6.12 8.00
C GLU A 47 -0.99 -5.33 8.54
N ILE A 48 -1.86 -4.91 7.63
CA ILE A 48 -3.18 -4.36 7.88
C ILE A 48 -4.18 -5.38 7.31
N PRO A 49 -4.80 -6.22 8.16
CA PRO A 49 -5.80 -7.18 7.71
C PRO A 49 -6.97 -6.47 7.02
N LEU A 50 -7.44 -7.02 5.90
CA LEU A 50 -8.65 -6.56 5.23
C LEU A 50 -9.79 -7.53 5.54
N GLU A 51 -10.78 -7.05 6.27
CA GLU A 51 -11.89 -7.88 6.74
C GLU A 51 -12.64 -8.53 5.57
N GLY A 52 -12.97 -9.81 5.70
CA GLY A 52 -13.77 -10.56 4.72
C GLY A 52 -13.05 -10.87 3.40
N ASN A 53 -11.73 -10.69 3.33
CA ASN A 53 -10.94 -11.01 2.15
C ASN A 53 -10.13 -12.30 2.33
N ARG A 54 -10.07 -13.12 1.29
CA ARG A 54 -9.26 -14.35 1.24
C ARG A 54 -8.25 -14.36 0.08
N GLY A 55 -8.15 -13.26 -0.67
CA GLY A 55 -7.43 -13.19 -1.94
C GLY A 55 -8.32 -13.54 -3.14
N GLY A 56 -8.00 -12.97 -4.30
CA GLY A 56 -8.70 -13.22 -5.57
C GLY A 56 -9.54 -12.04 -6.07
N ARG A 57 -10.65 -12.35 -6.76
CA ARG A 57 -11.50 -11.34 -7.46
C ARG A 57 -12.75 -10.93 -6.67
N THR A 58 -12.99 -11.52 -5.50
CA THR A 58 -14.17 -11.25 -4.66
C THR A 58 -13.75 -11.11 -3.19
N GLY A 59 -14.49 -10.32 -2.43
CA GLY A 59 -14.25 -10.06 -1.01
C GLY A 59 -15.14 -8.92 -0.50
N LYS A 60 -15.01 -8.61 0.79
CA LYS A 60 -15.79 -7.55 1.45
C LYS A 60 -15.12 -6.19 1.35
N THR A 61 -13.78 -6.15 1.37
CA THR A 61 -13.03 -4.90 1.50
C THR A 61 -12.18 -4.65 0.25
N TYR A 62 -12.55 -3.64 -0.56
CA TYR A 62 -11.77 -3.26 -1.73
C TYR A 62 -10.48 -2.53 -1.30
N SER A 63 -9.32 -3.11 -1.61
CA SER A 63 -8.03 -2.65 -1.09
C SER A 63 -7.66 -1.22 -1.47
N HIS A 64 -8.02 -0.77 -2.67
CA HIS A 64 -7.67 0.57 -3.14
C HIS A 64 -8.31 1.66 -2.30
N TYR A 65 -9.48 1.45 -1.70
CA TYR A 65 -10.08 2.47 -0.82
C TYR A 65 -9.16 2.82 0.35
N LEU A 66 -8.60 1.82 1.02
CA LEU A 66 -7.65 2.04 2.11
C LEU A 66 -6.37 2.74 1.61
N ILE A 67 -5.83 2.34 0.45
CA ILE A 67 -4.64 2.96 -0.13
C ILE A 67 -4.90 4.44 -0.44
N PHE A 68 -6.04 4.77 -1.05
CA PHE A 68 -6.42 6.13 -1.38
C PHE A 68 -6.74 6.97 -0.15
N ASP A 69 -7.37 6.40 0.87
CA ASP A 69 -7.66 7.11 2.12
C ASP A 69 -6.36 7.49 2.84
N GLU A 70 -5.38 6.58 2.91
CA GLU A 70 -4.07 6.85 3.47
C GLU A 70 -3.28 7.89 2.65
N ALA A 71 -3.35 7.82 1.31
CA ALA A 71 -2.73 8.82 0.44
C ALA A 71 -3.35 10.22 0.65
N LYS A 72 -4.69 10.32 0.67
CA LYS A 72 -5.40 11.58 0.93
C LYS A 72 -5.05 12.13 2.31
N LYS A 73 -4.97 11.27 3.33
CA LYS A 73 -4.57 11.66 4.68
C LYS A 73 -3.16 12.26 4.67
N PHE A 74 -2.18 11.56 4.07
CA PHE A 74 -0.80 12.06 3.97
C PHE A 74 -0.73 13.42 3.26
N ILE A 75 -1.42 13.59 2.13
CA ILE A 75 -1.43 14.85 1.39
C ILE A 75 -2.01 15.99 2.26
N ARG A 76 -3.12 15.75 2.96
CA ARG A 76 -3.74 16.74 3.85
C ARG A 76 -2.84 17.12 5.01
N ASP A 77 -2.23 16.14 5.67
CA ASP A 77 -1.36 16.35 6.82
C ASP A 77 -0.08 17.12 6.44
N ASN A 78 0.37 16.99 5.19
CA ASN A 78 1.59 17.64 4.69
C ASN A 78 1.32 18.88 3.82
N ALA A 79 0.07 19.31 3.65
CA ALA A 79 -0.31 20.37 2.69
C ALA A 79 0.40 21.73 2.87
N LYS A 80 1.00 21.98 4.04
CA LYS A 80 1.71 23.23 4.39
C LYS A 80 3.23 23.15 4.20
N LYS A 81 3.77 22.02 3.74
CA LYS A 81 5.21 21.84 3.49
C LYS A 81 5.43 21.02 2.22
N PRO A 82 6.60 21.15 1.55
CA PRO A 82 6.93 20.27 0.45
C PRO A 82 6.89 18.80 0.89
N PHE A 83 6.37 17.93 0.01
CA PHE A 83 6.35 16.50 0.22
C PHE A 83 6.59 15.77 -1.10
N PHE A 84 7.09 14.54 -1.02
CA PHE A 84 7.11 13.60 -2.13
C PHE A 84 6.02 12.55 -1.94
N CYS A 85 5.14 12.36 -2.93
CA CYS A 85 4.07 11.37 -2.89
C CYS A 85 4.17 10.44 -4.10
N TYR A 86 4.63 9.22 -3.84
CA TYR A 86 4.62 8.12 -4.80
C TYR A 86 3.31 7.34 -4.70
N LEU A 87 2.48 7.36 -5.76
CA LEU A 87 1.13 6.77 -5.79
C LEU A 87 0.95 5.82 -7.02
N PRO A 88 1.68 4.68 -7.09
CA PRO A 88 1.56 3.69 -8.15
C PRO A 88 0.30 2.82 -7.99
N ILE A 89 -0.84 3.32 -8.44
CA ILE A 89 -2.11 2.56 -8.42
C ILE A 89 -2.07 1.39 -9.42
N THR A 90 -2.77 0.31 -9.08
CA THR A 90 -2.88 -0.89 -9.90
C THR A 90 -4.20 -1.10 -10.68
N PRO A 91 -5.33 -0.42 -10.39
CA PRO A 91 -6.50 -0.51 -11.26
C PRO A 91 -6.22 0.26 -12.57
N PRO A 92 -6.69 -0.25 -13.72
CA PRO A 92 -6.79 0.55 -14.94
C PRO A 92 -7.88 1.63 -14.83
#